data_AF-A0A363D470-F1
#
_entry.id   AF-A0A363D470-F1
#
_cell.length_a   1.000
_cell.length_b   1.000
_cell.length_c   1.000
_cell.angle_alpha   90.00
_cell.angle_beta   90.00
_cell.angle_gamma   90.00
#
_symmetry.space_group_name_H-M   'P 1'
#
loop_
_entity.id
_entity.type
_entity.pdbx_description
1 polymer ?
#
loop_
_entity_poly.entity_id
_entity_poly.type
_entity_poly.pdbx_seq_one_letter_code
_entity_poly.pdbx_strand_id
1 'polypeptide(L)'
;MHKTIWFKIHMILGLTAGFVLLVVGVTGAILSFEKEITKFINKDSYEVFVPNEAKLSTKELLEKLQEKLPEAKINSLSFSSDVNSSVIINVAGKGEGKEAKRGKSYYINPYTAEILPEIKGKAFFSLILDLHRRLMLGEVGKQVVAISTISLIILSLSGLYIYWGRVRRAFFRSLTFSFNHHGRAFLSTMHSSIGMWVLPFYLLASLTGLYWSYEWYNATLYKIAGVEKPQRNMPLQMQKGSTEPNFDDYQKAVELFNVLIQKEYSDANIRFPQKGSVYSFSYLDVDSAHYRARNTLELDINSNQIVKHERYEDKPLNEQLMKSILPLHTGEYFGIIGQIGMFLASFFMLLFTVTGVMLYLKRHKKRKKREIKE
;
A
#
# COMPACT_ATOMS: atom_id res chain seq x y z
N MET A 1 5.63 -10.48 40.74
CA MET A 1 6.17 -9.15 40.35
C MET A 1 6.03 -8.84 38.87
N HIS A 2 6.45 -9.71 37.95
CA HIS A 2 6.53 -9.42 36.50
C HIS A 2 5.20 -9.02 35.82
N LYS A 3 4.09 -9.71 36.12
CA LYS A 3 2.77 -9.41 35.50
C LYS A 3 2.25 -8.00 35.83
N THR A 4 2.53 -7.51 37.04
CA THR A 4 2.12 -6.17 37.48
C THR A 4 2.90 -5.08 36.75
N ILE A 5 4.18 -5.31 36.45
CA ILE A 5 5.03 -4.38 35.69
C ILE A 5 4.53 -4.28 34.26
N TRP A 6 4.35 -5.41 33.57
CA TRP A 6 3.82 -5.44 32.21
C TRP A 6 2.43 -4.81 32.11
N PHE A 7 1.57 -5.02 33.11
CA PHE A 7 0.28 -4.31 33.17
C PHE A 7 0.45 -2.79 33.25
N LYS A 8 1.38 -2.29 34.06
CA LYS A 8 1.64 -0.84 34.15
C LYS A 8 2.17 -0.29 32.83
N ILE A 9 3.11 -0.99 32.20
CA ILE A 9 3.67 -0.62 30.89
C ILE A 9 2.54 -0.56 29.85
N HIS A 10 1.73 -1.62 29.75
CA HIS A 10 0.61 -1.70 28.82
C HIS A 10 -0.38 -0.55 29.05
N MET A 11 -0.71 -0.25 30.31
CA MET A 11 -1.62 0.84 30.66
C MET A 11 -1.04 2.21 30.30
N ILE A 12 0.23 2.48 30.61
CA ILE A 12 0.88 3.76 30.33
C ILE A 12 0.96 3.98 28.81
N LEU A 13 1.50 3.01 28.07
CA LEU A 13 1.59 3.08 26.62
C LEU A 13 0.21 3.18 25.96
N GLY A 14 -0.79 2.45 26.48
CA GLY A 14 -2.14 2.49 25.95
C GLY A 14 -2.82 3.84 26.16
N LEU A 15 -2.46 4.58 27.21
CA LEU A 15 -2.97 5.93 27.46
C LEU A 15 -2.19 7.02 26.71
N THR A 16 -0.88 6.86 26.54
CA THR A 16 -0.03 7.86 25.86
C THR A 16 -0.03 7.65 24.35
N ALA A 17 0.48 6.53 23.87
CA ALA A 17 0.54 6.21 22.44
C ALA A 17 -0.83 5.91 21.85
N GLY A 18 -1.82 5.52 22.67
CA GLY A 18 -3.17 5.20 22.22
C GLY A 18 -3.85 6.31 21.42
N PHE A 19 -3.64 7.58 21.77
CA PHE A 19 -4.21 8.70 20.99
C PHE A 19 -3.60 8.84 19.60
N VAL A 20 -2.29 8.64 19.47
CA VAL A 20 -1.62 8.63 18.16
C VAL A 20 -2.07 7.42 17.36
N LEU A 21 -2.11 6.24 17.98
CA LEU A 21 -2.57 5.00 17.37
C LEU A 21 -4.04 5.05 16.94
N LEU A 22 -4.88 5.83 17.63
CA LEU A 22 -6.24 6.13 17.19
C LEU A 22 -6.24 6.85 15.84
N VAL A 23 -5.48 7.93 15.70
CA VAL A 23 -5.40 8.69 14.43
C VAL A 23 -4.83 7.81 13.33
N VAL A 24 -3.74 7.09 13.60
CA VAL A 24 -3.10 6.16 12.65
C VAL A 24 -4.05 5.02 12.27
N GLY A 25 -4.81 4.46 13.21
CA GLY A 25 -5.77 3.40 12.98
C GLY A 25 -6.96 3.85 12.13
N VAL A 26 -7.56 5.01 12.44
CA VAL A 26 -8.66 5.57 11.64
C VAL A 26 -8.21 5.90 10.22
N THR A 27 -7.06 6.55 10.06
CA THR A 27 -6.50 6.84 8.73
C THR A 27 -6.11 5.57 7.99
N GLY A 28 -5.57 4.56 8.66
CA GLY A 28 -5.26 3.25 8.08
C GLY A 28 -6.51 2.51 7.60
N ALA A 29 -7.62 2.58 8.34
CA ALA A 29 -8.90 2.02 7.92
C ALA A 29 -9.42 2.70 6.65
N ILE A 30 -9.32 4.04 6.56
CA ILE A 30 -9.71 4.78 5.34
C ILE A 30 -8.84 4.38 4.14
N LEU A 31 -7.51 4.26 4.35
CA LEU A 31 -6.56 3.90 3.30
C LEU A 31 -6.66 2.44 2.85
N SER A 32 -7.24 1.56 3.67
CA SER A 32 -7.38 0.14 3.35
C SER A 32 -8.16 -0.08 2.04
N PHE A 33 -9.06 0.84 1.68
CA PHE A 33 -9.86 0.80 0.45
C PHE A 33 -9.62 1.99 -0.49
N GLU A 34 -8.45 2.64 -0.40
CA GLU A 34 -8.13 3.83 -1.21
C GLU A 34 -8.34 3.56 -2.71
N LYS A 35 -7.93 2.40 -3.21
CA LYS A 35 -7.99 2.08 -4.64
C LYS A 35 -9.41 1.84 -5.12
N GLU A 36 -10.19 1.08 -4.36
CA GLU A 36 -11.57 0.76 -4.64
C GLU A 36 -12.42 2.04 -4.63
N ILE A 37 -12.23 2.88 -3.62
CA ILE A 37 -12.90 4.18 -3.51
C ILE A 37 -12.47 5.09 -4.67
N THR A 38 -11.17 5.15 -5.00
CA THR A 38 -10.67 5.96 -6.11
C THR A 38 -11.21 5.48 -7.45
N LYS A 39 -11.24 4.18 -7.71
CA LYS A 39 -11.82 3.60 -8.93
C LYS A 39 -13.33 3.89 -9.00
N PHE A 40 -14.04 3.74 -7.88
CA PHE A 40 -15.48 3.96 -7.80
C PHE A 40 -15.89 5.42 -8.09
N ILE A 41 -15.16 6.40 -7.56
CA ILE A 41 -15.46 7.83 -7.75
C ILE A 41 -15.05 8.34 -9.15
N ASN A 42 -14.15 7.64 -9.84
CA ASN A 42 -13.55 8.07 -11.11
C ASN A 42 -13.79 7.08 -12.26
N LYS A 43 -14.98 6.48 -12.32
CA LYS A 43 -15.35 5.55 -13.41
C LYS A 43 -15.23 6.21 -14.79
N ASP A 44 -15.56 7.50 -14.88
CA ASP A 44 -15.43 8.35 -16.07
C ASP A 44 -13.98 8.52 -16.56
N SER A 45 -12.98 8.25 -15.72
CA SER A 45 -11.56 8.29 -16.08
C SER A 45 -10.96 6.91 -16.32
N TYR A 46 -11.43 5.88 -15.60
CA TYR A 46 -10.87 4.52 -15.69
C TYR A 46 -11.57 3.65 -16.74
N GLU A 47 -12.86 3.85 -16.96
CA GLU A 47 -13.68 3.05 -17.86
C GLU A 47 -14.10 3.88 -19.07
N VAL A 48 -14.08 3.25 -20.25
CA VAL A 48 -14.46 3.85 -21.53
C VAL A 48 -15.55 3.04 -22.19
N PHE A 49 -16.40 3.71 -22.96
CA PHE A 49 -17.35 3.03 -23.83
C PHE A 49 -16.59 2.39 -25.01
N VAL A 50 -16.93 1.15 -25.34
CA VAL A 50 -16.35 0.42 -26.48
C VAL A 50 -17.22 0.67 -27.72
N PRO A 51 -16.77 1.48 -28.68
CA PRO A 51 -17.48 1.66 -29.94
C PRO A 51 -17.35 0.40 -30.81
N ASN A 52 -18.12 0.33 -31.91
CA ASN A 52 -17.98 -0.70 -32.94
C ASN A 52 -16.72 -0.53 -33.82
N GLU A 53 -15.80 0.34 -33.42
CA GLU A 53 -14.56 0.66 -34.14
C GLU A 53 -13.36 -0.02 -33.46
N ALA A 54 -12.33 -0.32 -34.26
CA ALA A 54 -11.10 -0.88 -33.73
C ALA A 54 -10.38 0.12 -32.81
N LYS A 55 -9.68 -0.39 -31.79
CA LYS A 55 -8.78 0.44 -30.97
C LYS A 55 -7.73 1.10 -31.87
N LEU A 56 -7.39 2.35 -31.58
CA LEU A 56 -6.28 3.02 -32.24
C LEU A 56 -4.98 2.27 -31.98
N SER A 57 -4.09 2.25 -32.97
CA SER A 57 -2.73 1.77 -32.78
C SER A 57 -1.98 2.64 -31.77
N THR A 58 -0.92 2.11 -31.17
CA THR A 58 -0.10 2.88 -30.22
C THR A 58 0.48 4.12 -30.89
N LYS A 59 0.87 4.04 -32.16
CA LYS A 59 1.36 5.19 -32.93
C LYS A 59 0.29 6.26 -33.09
N GLU A 60 -0.87 5.91 -33.64
CA GLU A 60 -1.97 6.87 -33.88
C GLU A 60 -2.43 7.55 -32.58
N LEU A 61 -2.48 6.79 -31.48
CA LEU A 61 -2.84 7.33 -30.17
C LEU A 61 -1.83 8.38 -29.69
N LEU A 62 -0.54 8.09 -29.84
CA LEU A 62 0.53 8.99 -29.40
C LEU A 62 0.67 10.20 -30.32
N GLU A 63 0.49 10.05 -31.63
CA GLU A 63 0.46 11.16 -32.59
C GLU A 63 -0.67 12.14 -32.28
N LYS A 64 -1.91 11.65 -32.16
CA LYS A 64 -3.08 12.46 -31.79
C LYS A 64 -2.91 13.14 -30.43
N LEU A 65 -2.21 12.50 -29.49
CA LEU A 65 -1.92 13.12 -28.20
C LEU A 65 -0.83 14.19 -28.31
N GLN A 66 0.21 13.96 -29.11
CA GLN A 66 1.29 14.92 -29.34
C GLN A 66 0.75 16.20 -30.01
N GLU A 67 -0.24 16.09 -30.89
CA GLU A 67 -0.96 17.24 -31.46
C GLU A 67 -1.67 18.06 -30.39
N LYS A 68 -2.33 17.40 -29.42
CA LYS A 68 -3.03 18.06 -28.32
C LYS A 68 -2.09 18.62 -27.25
N LEU A 69 -0.91 18.02 -27.09
CA LEU A 69 0.11 18.38 -26.10
C LEU A 69 1.50 18.53 -26.76
N PRO A 70 1.74 19.56 -27.60
CA PRO A 70 2.94 19.65 -28.42
C PRO A 70 4.25 19.68 -27.63
N GLU A 71 4.23 20.26 -26.43
CA GLU A 71 5.41 20.41 -25.58
C GLU A 71 5.61 19.26 -24.58
N ALA A 72 4.72 18.26 -24.57
CA ALA A 72 4.80 17.16 -23.63
C ALA A 72 5.78 16.08 -24.11
N LYS A 73 6.72 15.71 -23.24
CA LYS A 73 7.58 14.54 -23.47
C LYS A 73 6.95 13.31 -22.85
N ILE A 74 6.53 12.36 -23.66
CA ILE A 74 5.90 11.11 -23.21
C ILE A 74 6.97 10.17 -22.65
N ASN A 75 6.81 9.75 -21.39
CA ASN A 75 7.77 8.90 -20.66
C ASN A 75 7.35 7.44 -20.58
N SER A 76 6.06 7.18 -20.42
CA SER A 76 5.53 5.83 -20.29
C SER A 76 4.07 5.76 -20.69
N LEU A 77 3.66 4.57 -21.07
CA LEU A 77 2.31 4.20 -21.45
C LEU A 77 1.89 3.01 -20.60
N SER A 78 0.77 3.13 -19.88
CA SER A 78 0.12 2.00 -19.22
C SER A 78 -1.16 1.63 -19.95
N PHE A 79 -1.35 0.34 -20.20
CA PHE A 79 -2.49 -0.22 -20.92
C PHE A 79 -2.93 -1.52 -20.26
N SER A 80 -4.20 -1.88 -20.45
CA SER A 80 -4.80 -3.09 -19.91
C SER A 80 -5.25 -4.01 -21.06
N SER A 81 -5.37 -5.30 -20.77
CA SER A 81 -6.05 -6.25 -21.67
C SER A 81 -7.56 -6.03 -21.71
N ASP A 82 -8.13 -5.38 -20.68
CA ASP A 82 -9.55 -5.01 -20.65
C ASP A 82 -9.89 -4.02 -21.78
N VAL A 83 -10.92 -4.35 -22.55
CA VAL A 83 -11.42 -3.52 -23.65
C VAL A 83 -12.07 -2.23 -23.17
N ASN A 84 -12.58 -2.22 -21.94
CA ASN A 84 -13.23 -1.07 -21.31
C ASN A 84 -12.25 -0.17 -20.56
N SER A 85 -10.97 -0.53 -20.43
CA SER A 85 -10.01 0.29 -19.69
C SER A 85 -9.52 1.48 -20.51
N SER A 86 -9.38 2.63 -19.86
CA SER A 86 -8.60 3.73 -20.40
C SER A 86 -7.11 3.41 -20.45
N VAL A 87 -6.39 4.16 -21.29
CA VAL A 87 -4.94 4.12 -21.39
C VAL A 87 -4.36 5.29 -20.60
N ILE A 88 -3.27 5.05 -19.86
CA ILE A 88 -2.64 6.08 -19.03
C ILE A 88 -1.31 6.47 -19.65
N ILE A 89 -1.15 7.75 -19.99
CA ILE A 89 0.11 8.30 -20.50
C ILE A 89 0.74 9.18 -19.43
N ASN A 90 1.97 8.87 -19.05
CA ASN A 90 2.77 9.72 -18.18
C ASN A 90 3.67 10.62 -19.05
N VAL A 91 3.55 11.93 -18.86
CA VAL A 91 4.42 12.92 -19.48
C VAL A 91 5.40 13.48 -18.46
N ALA A 92 6.59 13.88 -18.92
CA ALA A 92 7.60 14.51 -18.09
C ALA A 92 7.05 15.79 -17.45
N GLY A 93 7.27 15.94 -16.14
CA GLY A 93 6.90 17.15 -15.44
C GLY A 93 7.86 18.28 -15.76
N LYS A 94 7.35 19.50 -15.88
CA LYS A 94 8.16 20.71 -16.07
C LYS A 94 8.64 21.22 -14.71
N GLY A 95 9.90 21.63 -14.61
CA GLY A 95 10.50 22.24 -13.39
C GLY A 95 11.40 21.32 -12.57
N GLU A 96 11.76 21.77 -11.37
CA GLU A 96 12.62 21.04 -10.43
C GLU A 96 11.82 20.47 -9.24
N GLY A 97 12.23 19.30 -8.73
CA GLY A 97 11.63 18.69 -7.54
C GLY A 97 11.04 17.29 -7.75
N LYS A 98 10.43 16.74 -6.70
CA LYS A 98 9.87 15.37 -6.72
C LYS A 98 8.65 15.23 -7.63
N GLU A 99 7.86 16.28 -7.81
CA GLU A 99 6.68 16.26 -8.68
C GLU A 99 7.06 16.31 -10.16
N ALA A 100 8.02 17.17 -10.53
CA ALA A 100 8.59 17.18 -11.86
C ALA A 100 9.18 15.82 -12.26
N LYS A 101 9.86 15.14 -11.31
CA LYS A 101 10.39 13.77 -11.49
C LYS A 101 9.31 12.68 -11.63
N ARG A 102 8.09 12.90 -11.14
CA ARG A 102 6.98 11.92 -11.24
C ARG A 102 6.17 12.09 -12.53
N GLY A 103 6.24 13.26 -13.14
CA GLY A 103 5.46 13.56 -14.34
C GLY A 103 3.97 13.75 -14.05
N LYS A 104 3.22 14.09 -15.11
CA LYS A 104 1.76 14.20 -15.08
C LYS A 104 1.16 13.01 -15.84
N SER A 105 0.18 12.35 -15.25
CA SER A 105 -0.54 11.24 -15.88
C SER A 105 -1.86 11.72 -16.46
N TYR A 106 -2.08 11.42 -17.73
CA TYR A 106 -3.31 11.66 -18.47
C TYR A 106 -4.02 10.33 -18.72
N TYR A 107 -5.33 10.31 -18.50
CA TYR A 107 -6.21 9.18 -18.80
C TYR A 107 -6.81 9.43 -20.17
N ILE A 108 -6.75 8.46 -21.07
CA ILE A 108 -7.04 8.66 -22.48
C ILE A 108 -7.95 7.53 -22.96
N ASN A 109 -8.95 7.90 -23.75
CA ASN A 109 -9.78 6.94 -24.44
C ASN A 109 -8.99 6.27 -25.59
N PRO A 110 -8.76 4.94 -25.55
CA PRO A 110 -7.98 4.24 -26.58
C PRO A 110 -8.63 4.17 -27.96
N TYR A 111 -9.91 4.51 -28.08
CA TYR A 111 -10.64 4.50 -29.35
C TYR A 111 -10.69 5.89 -30.00
N THR A 112 -10.82 6.95 -29.21
CA THR A 112 -11.01 8.33 -29.72
C THR A 112 -9.80 9.24 -29.52
N ALA A 113 -8.80 8.83 -28.73
CA ALA A 113 -7.71 9.66 -28.23
C ALA A 113 -8.18 10.90 -27.44
N GLU A 114 -9.39 10.86 -26.88
CA GLU A 114 -9.91 11.90 -25.98
C GLU A 114 -9.22 11.84 -24.61
N ILE A 115 -8.86 12.99 -24.06
CA ILE A 115 -8.30 13.09 -22.71
C ILE A 115 -9.48 13.08 -21.73
N LEU A 116 -9.53 12.07 -20.88
CA LEU A 116 -10.56 11.87 -19.88
C LEU A 116 -10.32 12.78 -18.66
N PRO A 117 -11.35 12.97 -17.80
CA PRO A 117 -11.25 13.81 -16.62
C PRO A 117 -10.09 13.41 -15.68
N GLU A 118 -9.54 14.39 -14.97
CA GLU A 118 -8.52 14.12 -13.95
C GLU A 118 -9.12 13.38 -12.74
N ILE A 119 -8.35 12.44 -12.18
CA ILE A 119 -8.77 11.66 -11.02
C ILE A 119 -8.99 12.57 -9.79
N LYS A 120 -10.22 12.56 -9.31
CA LYS A 120 -10.72 13.18 -8.08
C LYS A 120 -10.26 12.39 -6.86
N GLY A 121 -10.11 13.06 -5.72
CA GLY A 121 -9.77 12.45 -4.44
C GLY A 121 -8.27 12.30 -4.14
N LYS A 122 -7.37 12.56 -5.10
CA LYS A 122 -5.90 12.49 -4.87
C LYS A 122 -5.43 13.33 -3.69
N ALA A 123 -5.92 14.57 -3.58
CA ALA A 123 -5.55 15.48 -2.50
C ALA A 123 -6.02 14.95 -1.14
N PHE A 124 -7.25 14.41 -1.07
CA PHE A 124 -7.79 13.80 0.13
C PHE A 124 -6.97 12.59 0.58
N PHE A 125 -6.71 11.62 -0.30
CA PHE A 125 -5.91 10.45 0.07
C PHE A 125 -4.45 10.80 0.38
N SER A 126 -3.88 11.81 -0.30
CA SER A 126 -2.56 12.34 0.06
C SER A 126 -2.52 12.93 1.47
N LEU A 127 -3.57 13.66 1.86
CA LEU A 127 -3.74 14.20 3.21
C LEU A 127 -3.87 13.07 4.24
N ILE A 128 -4.74 12.09 4.00
CA ILE A 128 -4.94 10.94 4.90
C ILE A 128 -3.66 10.12 5.03
N LEU A 129 -2.93 9.89 3.94
CA LEU A 129 -1.65 9.21 3.94
C LEU A 129 -0.59 10.00 4.73
N ASP A 130 -0.61 11.33 4.63
CA ASP A 130 0.30 12.18 5.38
C ASP A 130 -0.01 12.19 6.88
N LEU A 131 -1.29 12.20 7.26
CA LEU A 131 -1.73 11.99 8.64
C LEU A 131 -1.28 10.61 9.14
N HIS A 132 -1.48 9.56 8.37
CA HIS A 132 -1.14 8.19 8.75
C HIS A 132 0.37 8.01 8.98
N ARG A 133 1.20 8.58 8.11
CA ARG A 133 2.67 8.37 8.14
C ARG A 133 3.42 9.39 9.00
N ARG A 134 2.90 10.61 9.10
CA ARG A 134 3.62 11.77 9.64
C ARG A 134 2.75 12.70 10.47
N LEU A 135 1.47 12.39 10.71
CA LEU A 135 0.52 13.28 11.40
C LEU A 135 0.44 14.70 10.81
N MET A 136 0.86 14.89 9.55
CA MET A 136 1.09 16.21 8.93
C MET A 136 2.10 17.11 9.66
N LEU A 137 2.97 16.53 10.51
CA LEU A 137 4.01 17.24 11.27
C LEU A 137 5.42 16.95 10.73
N GLY A 138 5.53 16.60 9.45
CA GLY A 138 6.81 16.34 8.79
C GLY A 138 7.65 15.24 9.47
N GLU A 139 8.93 15.50 9.68
CA GLU A 139 9.86 14.53 10.30
C GLU A 139 9.56 14.28 11.78
N VAL A 140 9.07 15.29 12.53
CA VAL A 140 8.70 15.10 13.94
C VAL A 140 7.55 14.12 14.05
N GLY A 141 6.50 14.32 13.26
CA GLY A 141 5.37 13.41 13.28
C GLY A 141 5.72 12.01 12.77
N LYS A 142 6.66 11.88 11.82
CA LYS A 142 7.22 10.57 11.43
C LYS A 142 7.82 9.83 12.63
N GLN A 143 8.60 10.50 13.47
CA GLN A 143 9.17 9.90 14.68
C GLN A 143 8.09 9.54 15.70
N VAL A 144 7.10 10.41 15.90
CA VAL A 144 5.98 10.15 16.82
C VAL A 144 5.19 8.91 16.39
N VAL A 145 4.89 8.78 15.09
CA VAL A 145 4.24 7.58 14.54
C VAL A 145 5.14 6.36 14.73
N ALA A 146 6.43 6.43 14.42
CA ALA A 146 7.36 5.32 14.56
C ALA A 146 7.49 4.81 16.01
N ILE A 147 7.61 5.72 16.99
CA ILE A 147 7.63 5.38 18.43
C ILE A 147 6.29 4.76 18.84
N SER A 148 5.17 5.27 18.31
CA SER A 148 3.85 4.70 18.56
C SER A 148 3.71 3.30 17.94
N THR A 149 4.33 3.04 16.79
CA THR A 149 4.39 1.70 16.17
C THR A 149 5.19 0.72 17.03
N ILE A 150 6.33 1.12 17.58
CA ILE A 150 7.08 0.29 18.54
C ILE A 150 6.23 0.05 19.81
N SER A 151 5.54 1.09 20.28
CA SER A 151 4.62 0.99 21.41
C SER A 151 3.48 0.01 21.13
N LEU A 152 2.96 -0.06 19.90
CA LEU A 152 1.95 -1.03 19.48
C LEU A 152 2.48 -2.47 19.56
N ILE A 153 3.73 -2.73 19.15
CA ILE A 153 4.36 -4.06 19.33
C ILE A 153 4.40 -4.42 20.82
N ILE A 154 4.89 -3.50 21.67
CA ILE A 154 4.98 -3.72 23.11
C ILE A 154 3.58 -3.93 23.71
N LEU A 155 2.58 -3.15 23.31
CA LEU A 155 1.18 -3.29 23.74
C LEU A 155 0.61 -4.65 23.36
N SER A 156 0.89 -5.11 22.14
CA SER A 156 0.43 -6.39 21.60
C SER A 156 1.03 -7.57 22.40
N LEU A 157 2.34 -7.57 22.59
CA LEU A 157 3.05 -8.63 23.33
C LEU A 157 2.72 -8.60 24.83
N SER A 158 2.69 -7.41 25.44
CA SER A 158 2.31 -7.26 26.85
C SER A 158 0.84 -7.63 27.11
N GLY A 159 -0.07 -7.30 26.19
CA GLY A 159 -1.47 -7.68 26.24
C GLY A 159 -1.64 -9.19 26.22
N LEU A 160 -0.98 -9.87 25.27
CA LEU A 160 -0.93 -11.33 25.20
C LEU A 160 -0.37 -11.93 26.50
N TYR A 161 0.75 -11.41 27.00
CA TYR A 161 1.38 -11.91 28.24
C TYR A 161 0.47 -11.75 29.46
N ILE A 162 -0.20 -10.60 29.62
CA ILE A 162 -1.15 -10.36 30.71
C ILE A 162 -2.34 -11.33 30.60
N TYR A 163 -2.82 -11.56 29.38
CA TYR A 163 -3.95 -12.42 29.09
C TYR A 163 -3.62 -13.93 29.07
N TRP A 164 -2.34 -14.28 28.99
CA TRP A 164 -1.84 -15.63 28.75
C TRP A 164 -2.42 -16.70 29.68
N GLY A 165 -2.58 -16.38 30.98
CA GLY A 165 -3.14 -17.30 31.95
C GLY A 165 -4.61 -17.69 31.68
N ARG A 166 -5.37 -16.92 30.90
CA ARG A 166 -6.72 -17.29 30.45
C ARG A 166 -6.64 -18.11 29.16
N VAL A 167 -5.79 -17.69 28.22
CA VAL A 167 -5.53 -18.39 26.95
C VAL A 167 -5.08 -19.84 27.21
N ARG A 168 -4.11 -20.04 28.11
CA ARG A 168 -3.59 -21.36 28.48
C ARG A 168 -4.64 -22.29 29.11
N ARG A 169 -5.59 -21.74 29.87
CA ARG A 169 -6.62 -22.55 30.55
C ARG A 169 -7.79 -22.91 29.64
N ALA A 170 -8.19 -22.00 28.75
CA ALA A 170 -9.32 -22.21 27.87
C ALA A 170 -9.21 -21.31 26.64
N PHE A 171 -8.45 -21.76 25.63
CA PHE A 171 -8.17 -20.99 24.42
C PHE A 171 -9.44 -20.48 23.74
N PHE A 172 -10.37 -21.38 23.37
CA PHE A 172 -11.61 -20.99 22.69
C PHE A 172 -12.51 -20.07 23.53
N ARG A 173 -12.60 -20.29 24.85
CA ARG A 173 -13.36 -19.39 25.75
C ARG A 173 -12.68 -18.03 25.92
N SER A 174 -11.37 -17.94 25.71
CA SER A 174 -10.62 -16.69 25.79
C SER A 174 -10.83 -15.78 24.57
N LEU A 175 -11.33 -16.35 23.47
CA LEU A 175 -11.68 -15.63 22.24
C LEU A 175 -13.11 -15.08 22.26
N THR A 176 -13.90 -15.36 23.29
CA THR A 176 -15.28 -14.86 23.40
C THR A 176 -15.41 -13.89 24.56
N PHE A 177 -16.47 -13.10 24.56
CA PHE A 177 -16.88 -12.27 25.69
C PHE A 177 -18.40 -12.40 25.87
N SER A 178 -18.86 -12.32 27.12
CA SER A 178 -20.28 -12.52 27.45
C SER A 178 -20.97 -11.18 27.67
N PHE A 179 -22.13 -10.99 27.04
CA PHE A 179 -23.04 -9.87 27.29
C PHE A 179 -23.71 -9.93 28.67
N ASN A 180 -23.61 -11.07 29.37
CA ASN A 180 -24.09 -11.19 30.75
C ASN A 180 -23.17 -10.47 31.75
N HIS A 181 -21.94 -10.15 31.35
CA HIS A 181 -21.06 -9.32 32.15
C HIS A 181 -21.47 -7.85 32.06
N HIS A 182 -21.32 -7.13 33.18
CA HIS A 182 -21.66 -5.71 33.26
C HIS A 182 -20.45 -4.87 33.71
N GLY A 183 -20.44 -3.59 33.32
CA GLY A 183 -19.50 -2.61 33.86
C GLY A 183 -18.04 -2.86 33.47
N ARG A 184 -17.17 -3.16 34.44
CA ARG A 184 -15.72 -3.33 34.20
C ARG A 184 -15.39 -4.72 33.66
N ALA A 185 -16.14 -5.75 34.08
CA ALA A 185 -15.90 -7.12 33.64
C ALA A 185 -16.10 -7.24 32.13
N PHE A 186 -17.22 -6.74 31.62
CA PHE A 186 -17.53 -6.68 30.18
C PHE A 186 -16.45 -5.98 29.37
N LEU A 187 -16.09 -4.75 29.75
CA LEU A 187 -15.05 -3.98 29.04
C LEU A 187 -13.71 -4.72 29.02
N SER A 188 -13.32 -5.33 30.14
CA SER A 188 -12.05 -6.05 30.22
C SER A 188 -12.06 -7.33 29.40
N THR A 189 -13.16 -8.07 29.38
CA THR A 189 -13.29 -9.29 28.57
C THR A 189 -13.34 -8.94 27.08
N MET A 190 -14.16 -7.97 26.69
CA MET A 190 -14.28 -7.51 25.31
C MET A 190 -12.94 -6.96 24.78
N HIS A 191 -12.29 -6.07 25.52
CA HIS A 191 -10.97 -5.52 25.15
C HIS A 191 -9.94 -6.63 24.96
N SER A 192 -9.93 -7.65 25.82
CA SER A 192 -8.94 -8.74 25.69
C SER A 192 -9.27 -9.69 24.54
N SER A 193 -10.55 -10.07 24.37
CA SER A 193 -10.97 -11.03 23.35
C SER A 193 -10.85 -10.45 21.94
N ILE A 194 -11.32 -9.22 21.70
CA ILE A 194 -11.11 -8.54 20.42
C ILE A 194 -9.61 -8.32 20.20
N GLY A 195 -8.86 -7.98 21.26
CA GLY A 195 -7.39 -7.86 21.22
C GLY A 195 -6.71 -9.11 20.69
N MET A 196 -7.18 -10.30 21.08
CA MET A 196 -6.67 -11.58 20.57
C MET A 196 -6.98 -11.80 19.09
N TRP A 197 -8.14 -11.36 18.59
CA TRP A 197 -8.50 -11.50 17.17
C TRP A 197 -7.62 -10.62 16.27
N VAL A 198 -7.36 -9.39 16.70
CA VAL A 198 -6.58 -8.42 15.91
C VAL A 198 -5.07 -8.50 16.13
N LEU A 199 -4.63 -9.25 17.14
CA LEU A 199 -3.21 -9.42 17.48
C LEU A 199 -2.31 -9.73 16.28
N PRO A 200 -2.60 -10.74 15.41
CA PRO A 200 -1.76 -11.02 14.26
C PRO A 200 -1.70 -9.83 13.28
N PHE A 201 -2.82 -9.13 13.08
CA PHE A 201 -2.89 -7.95 12.21
C PHE A 201 -2.09 -6.77 12.77
N TYR A 202 -2.12 -6.51 14.08
CA TYR A 202 -1.31 -5.46 14.70
C TYR A 202 0.18 -5.76 14.65
N LEU A 203 0.58 -7.02 14.87
CA LEU A 203 1.99 -7.41 14.72
C LEU A 203 2.43 -7.27 13.26
N LEU A 204 1.63 -7.76 12.30
CA LEU A 204 1.92 -7.61 10.88
C LEU A 204 2.02 -6.14 10.47
N ALA A 205 1.02 -5.31 10.79
CA ALA A 205 0.97 -3.88 10.48
C ALA A 205 2.15 -3.11 11.09
N SER A 206 2.49 -3.38 12.35
CA SER A 206 3.57 -2.66 13.03
C SER A 206 4.95 -3.08 12.56
N LEU A 207 5.20 -4.37 12.36
CA LEU A 207 6.47 -4.87 11.84
C LEU A 207 6.72 -4.43 10.39
N THR A 208 5.68 -4.44 9.55
CA THR A 208 5.78 -3.91 8.19
C THR A 208 5.83 -2.39 8.17
N GLY A 209 5.12 -1.68 9.05
CA GLY A 209 5.13 -0.22 9.14
C GLY A 209 6.51 0.34 9.44
N LEU A 210 7.27 -0.32 10.33
CA LEU A 210 8.65 0.07 10.66
C LEU A 210 9.62 -0.01 9.47
N TYR A 211 9.30 -0.79 8.44
CA TYR A 211 10.10 -0.89 7.20
C TYR A 211 10.30 0.46 6.52
N TRP A 212 9.34 1.38 6.60
CA TRP A 212 9.44 2.73 6.01
C TRP A 212 9.87 3.81 7.01
N SER A 213 9.89 3.49 8.30
CA SER A 213 10.21 4.45 9.36
C SER A 213 11.71 4.63 9.53
N TYR A 214 12.46 3.53 9.54
CA TYR A 214 13.89 3.53 9.85
C TYR A 214 14.72 2.75 8.83
N GLU A 215 15.79 3.39 8.36
CA GLU A 215 16.74 2.80 7.40
C GLU A 215 17.46 1.58 7.97
N TRP A 216 17.84 1.63 9.26
CA TRP A 216 18.48 0.49 9.93
C TRP A 216 17.55 -0.73 10.01
N TYR A 217 16.26 -0.51 10.23
CA TYR A 217 15.28 -1.58 10.33
C TYR A 217 15.03 -2.20 8.96
N ASN A 218 14.89 -1.35 7.93
CA ASN A 218 14.84 -1.76 6.53
C ASN A 218 16.05 -2.63 6.15
N ALA A 219 17.28 -2.15 6.41
CA ALA A 219 18.51 -2.87 6.10
C ALA A 219 18.61 -4.20 6.88
N THR A 220 18.17 -4.21 8.14
CA THR A 220 18.12 -5.42 8.96
C THR A 220 17.16 -6.45 8.39
N LEU A 221 15.98 -6.03 7.91
CA LEU A 221 15.02 -6.93 7.26
C LEU A 221 15.61 -7.56 5.98
N TYR A 222 16.29 -6.79 5.12
CA TYR A 222 16.98 -7.35 3.95
C TYR A 222 18.06 -8.36 4.35
N LYS A 223 18.86 -8.05 5.38
CA LYS A 223 19.90 -8.94 5.89
C LYS A 223 19.32 -10.24 6.45
N ILE A 224 18.26 -10.18 7.25
CA ILE A 224 17.58 -11.36 7.82
C ILE A 224 16.92 -12.19 6.71
N ALA A 225 16.32 -11.53 5.72
CA ALA A 225 15.71 -12.18 4.59
C ALA A 225 16.74 -12.81 3.63
N GLY A 226 18.03 -12.45 3.73
CA GLY A 226 19.06 -12.90 2.79
C GLY A 226 18.84 -12.39 1.37
N VAL A 227 18.20 -11.22 1.22
CA VAL A 227 17.90 -10.60 -0.06
C VAL A 227 18.78 -9.36 -0.22
N GLU A 228 19.45 -9.23 -1.36
CA GLU A 228 20.19 -8.01 -1.66
C GLU A 228 19.22 -6.83 -1.72
N LYS A 229 19.53 -5.79 -0.95
CA LYS A 229 18.75 -4.56 -1.01
C LYS A 229 18.88 -4.02 -2.43
N PRO A 230 17.76 -3.83 -3.17
CA PRO A 230 17.84 -3.23 -4.48
C PRO A 230 18.50 -1.87 -4.32
N GLN A 231 19.70 -1.73 -4.87
CA GLN A 231 20.32 -0.43 -4.95
C GLN A 231 19.32 0.43 -5.71
N ARG A 232 19.04 1.62 -5.17
CA ARG A 232 18.34 2.64 -5.94
C ARG A 232 19.32 3.02 -7.04
N ASN A 233 19.38 2.21 -8.10
CA ASN A 233 20.04 2.57 -9.32
C ASN A 233 19.40 3.92 -9.66
N MET A 234 20.21 4.97 -9.58
CA MET A 234 19.87 6.20 -10.29
C MET A 234 19.44 5.72 -11.67
N PRO A 235 18.30 6.19 -12.21
CA PRO A 235 18.01 5.92 -13.60
C PRO A 235 19.31 6.22 -14.34
N LEU A 236 19.84 5.22 -15.08
CA LEU A 236 20.98 5.38 -15.96
C LEU A 236 20.89 6.80 -16.47
N GLN A 237 21.86 7.62 -16.04
CA GLN A 237 21.86 9.07 -16.14
C GLN A 237 21.08 9.40 -17.41
N MET A 238 19.86 9.93 -17.26
CA MET A 238 19.01 10.26 -18.40
C MET A 238 19.84 11.24 -19.22
N GLN A 239 20.61 10.71 -20.16
CA GLN A 239 21.50 11.51 -20.98
C GLN A 239 20.55 12.34 -21.80
N LYS A 240 20.53 13.64 -21.50
CA LYS A 240 19.87 14.65 -22.32
C LYS A 240 20.41 14.50 -23.74
N GLY A 241 19.68 13.76 -24.54
CA GLY A 241 19.86 13.60 -25.97
C GLY A 241 18.47 13.61 -26.56
N SER A 242 18.14 14.71 -27.22
CA SER A 242 16.94 14.90 -28.01
C SER A 242 17.08 14.11 -29.31
N THR A 243 16.74 12.83 -29.28
CA THR A 243 16.20 12.16 -30.46
C THR A 243 14.68 12.28 -30.37
N GLU A 244 14.05 12.68 -31.47
CA GLU A 244 12.59 12.74 -31.56
C GLU A 244 11.99 11.37 -31.25
N PRO A 245 10.84 11.31 -30.57
CA PRO A 245 10.17 10.05 -30.27
C PRO A 245 9.79 9.34 -31.57
N ASN A 246 10.34 8.14 -31.80
CA ASN A 246 9.92 7.30 -32.91
C ASN A 246 8.69 6.48 -32.50
N PHE A 247 7.50 6.97 -32.87
CA PHE A 247 6.24 6.32 -32.52
C PHE A 247 6.04 4.97 -33.23
N ASP A 248 6.69 4.73 -34.38
CA ASP A 248 6.69 3.41 -35.02
C ASP A 248 7.41 2.37 -34.16
N ASP A 249 8.52 2.73 -33.54
CA ASP A 249 9.26 1.84 -32.64
C ASP A 249 8.45 1.52 -31.37
N TYR A 250 7.69 2.50 -30.87
CA TYR A 250 6.80 2.30 -29.73
C TYR A 250 5.66 1.35 -30.05
N GLN A 251 5.06 1.47 -31.24
CA GLN A 251 4.05 0.53 -31.71
C GLN A 251 4.63 -0.88 -31.84
N LYS A 252 5.77 -1.04 -32.51
CA LYS A 252 6.45 -2.34 -32.64
C LYS A 252 6.74 -2.98 -31.28
N ALA A 253 7.21 -2.20 -30.30
CA ALA A 253 7.48 -2.70 -28.96
C ALA A 253 6.22 -3.26 -28.29
N VAL A 254 5.09 -2.53 -28.37
CA VAL A 254 3.81 -2.96 -27.77
C VAL A 254 3.23 -4.19 -28.49
N GLU A 255 3.33 -4.23 -29.82
CA GLU A 255 2.91 -5.40 -30.62
C GLU A 255 3.73 -6.64 -30.27
N LEU A 256 5.06 -6.51 -30.24
CA LEU A 256 5.97 -7.59 -29.87
C LEU A 256 5.69 -8.09 -28.44
N PHE A 257 5.47 -7.18 -27.49
CA PHE A 257 5.06 -7.53 -26.12
C PHE A 257 3.77 -8.35 -26.11
N ASN A 258 2.74 -7.90 -26.83
CA ASN A 258 1.44 -8.59 -26.88
C ASN A 258 1.53 -9.97 -27.52
N VAL A 259 2.40 -10.15 -28.52
CA VAL A 259 2.66 -11.45 -29.14
C VAL A 259 3.40 -12.38 -28.17
N LEU A 260 4.46 -11.90 -27.53
CA LEU A 260 5.30 -12.71 -26.64
C LEU A 260 4.57 -13.15 -25.36
N ILE A 261 3.75 -12.27 -24.79
CA ILE A 261 2.96 -12.55 -23.58
C ILE A 261 1.57 -13.12 -23.92
N GLN A 262 1.23 -13.26 -25.20
CA GLN A 262 -0.05 -13.80 -25.66
C GLN A 262 -1.29 -13.09 -25.05
N LYS A 263 -1.12 -11.82 -24.66
CA LYS A 263 -2.11 -11.02 -23.93
C LYS A 263 -2.57 -11.60 -22.58
N GLU A 264 -1.79 -12.49 -21.97
CA GLU A 264 -2.04 -13.05 -20.63
C GLU A 264 -1.60 -12.10 -19.50
N TYR A 265 -2.09 -10.86 -19.52
CA TYR A 265 -1.78 -9.86 -18.49
C TYR A 265 -3.04 -9.05 -18.14
N SER A 266 -3.16 -8.53 -16.91
CA SER A 266 -4.23 -7.59 -16.54
C SER A 266 -3.87 -6.15 -16.92
N ASP A 267 -2.66 -5.74 -16.55
CA ASP A 267 -2.13 -4.39 -16.70
C ASP A 267 -0.67 -4.46 -17.13
N ALA A 268 -0.28 -3.64 -18.09
CA ALA A 268 1.09 -3.48 -18.52
C ALA A 268 1.47 -2.00 -18.53
N ASN A 269 2.74 -1.72 -18.25
CA ASN A 269 3.31 -0.39 -18.40
C ASN A 269 4.65 -0.49 -19.12
N ILE A 270 4.76 0.18 -20.26
CA ILE A 270 6.01 0.35 -20.99
C ILE A 270 6.64 1.69 -20.63
N ARG A 271 7.94 1.69 -20.30
CA ARG A 271 8.72 2.92 -20.22
C ARG A 271 9.45 3.14 -21.54
N PHE A 272 9.27 4.31 -22.13
CA PHE A 272 9.92 4.63 -23.38
C PHE A 272 11.37 5.07 -23.11
N PRO A 273 12.36 4.37 -23.68
CA PRO A 273 13.75 4.78 -23.55
C PRO A 273 13.97 6.08 -24.32
N GLN A 274 14.91 6.92 -23.85
CA GLN A 274 15.30 8.11 -24.62
C GLN A 274 16.25 7.75 -25.78
N LYS A 275 16.96 6.63 -25.66
CA LYS A 275 17.88 6.07 -26.67
C LYS A 275 17.94 4.55 -26.54
N GLY A 276 18.18 3.88 -27.67
CA GLY A 276 18.35 2.42 -27.75
C GLY A 276 17.09 1.69 -28.19
N SER A 277 17.23 0.40 -28.49
CA SER A 277 16.16 -0.47 -28.98
C SER A 277 15.57 -1.38 -27.90
N VAL A 278 16.03 -1.26 -26.65
CA VAL A 278 15.57 -2.07 -25.53
C VAL A 278 14.43 -1.37 -24.79
N TYR A 279 13.26 -2.00 -24.76
CA TYR A 279 12.06 -1.51 -24.09
C TYR A 279 11.77 -2.34 -22.84
N SER A 280 11.52 -1.65 -21.73
CA SER A 280 11.21 -2.28 -20.44
C SER A 280 9.72 -2.19 -20.15
N PHE A 281 9.09 -3.36 -20.03
CA PHE A 281 7.70 -3.57 -19.64
C PHE A 281 7.64 -4.01 -18.19
N SER A 282 6.67 -3.46 -17.47
CA SER A 282 6.27 -3.93 -16.16
C SER A 282 4.80 -4.27 -16.18
N TYR A 283 4.46 -5.54 -15.99
CA TYR A 283 3.10 -6.04 -16.17
C TYR A 283 2.64 -6.93 -15.00
N LEU A 284 1.33 -7.13 -14.87
CA LEU A 284 0.69 -8.04 -13.94
C LEU A 284 0.08 -9.20 -14.72
N ASP A 285 0.29 -10.43 -14.26
CA ASP A 285 -0.44 -11.59 -14.75
C ASP A 285 -1.94 -11.46 -14.41
N VAL A 286 -2.81 -12.12 -15.18
CA VAL A 286 -4.28 -12.07 -14.98
C VAL A 286 -4.66 -12.47 -13.55
N ASP A 287 -4.03 -13.52 -13.02
CA ASP A 287 -4.27 -14.06 -11.68
C ASP A 287 -3.21 -13.61 -10.67
N SER A 288 -2.63 -12.42 -10.85
CA SER A 288 -1.57 -11.93 -9.97
C SER A 288 -2.01 -11.90 -8.49
N ALA A 289 -1.12 -12.33 -7.60
CA ALA A 289 -1.41 -12.39 -6.16
C ALA A 289 -1.82 -11.04 -5.54
N HIS A 290 -1.28 -9.94 -6.09
CA HIS A 290 -1.63 -8.56 -5.71
C HIS A 290 -1.02 -7.56 -6.71
N TYR A 291 -1.49 -6.32 -6.69
CA TYR A 291 -1.05 -5.22 -7.58
C TYR A 291 0.46 -4.89 -7.60
N ARG A 292 1.26 -5.37 -6.62
CA ARG A 292 2.74 -5.25 -6.60
C ARG A 292 3.50 -6.48 -7.09
N ALA A 293 2.81 -7.56 -7.47
CA ALA A 293 3.40 -8.79 -8.00
C ALA A 293 3.73 -8.59 -9.49
N ARG A 294 4.41 -7.49 -9.81
CA ARG A 294 4.71 -7.14 -11.19
C ARG A 294 5.90 -7.92 -11.71
N ASN A 295 5.74 -8.42 -12.93
CA ASN A 295 6.79 -8.98 -13.76
C ASN A 295 7.53 -7.85 -14.48
N THR A 296 8.80 -8.07 -14.78
CA THR A 296 9.62 -7.18 -15.62
C THR A 296 10.05 -7.94 -16.85
N LEU A 297 9.78 -7.38 -18.04
CA LEU A 297 10.22 -7.91 -19.32
C LEU A 297 10.99 -6.82 -20.07
N GLU A 298 12.22 -7.10 -20.47
CA GLU A 298 13.00 -6.27 -21.37
C GLU A 298 13.11 -6.97 -22.71
N LEU A 299 12.70 -6.28 -23.77
CA LEU A 299 12.74 -6.78 -25.14
C LEU A 299 13.51 -5.81 -26.02
N ASP A 300 14.18 -6.35 -27.03
CA ASP A 300 14.89 -5.57 -28.04
C ASP A 300 14.12 -5.62 -29.37
N ILE A 301 13.67 -4.45 -29.84
CA ILE A 301 12.86 -4.34 -31.06
C ILE A 301 13.64 -4.58 -32.35
N ASN A 302 14.99 -4.52 -32.31
CA ASN A 302 15.80 -4.78 -33.49
C ASN A 302 16.00 -6.29 -33.71
N SER A 303 16.23 -7.02 -32.62
CA SER A 303 16.42 -8.48 -32.66
C SER A 303 15.11 -9.26 -32.52
N ASN A 304 14.01 -8.61 -32.14
CA ASN A 304 12.73 -9.22 -31.79
C ASN A 304 12.85 -10.29 -30.69
N GLN A 305 13.82 -10.12 -29.78
CA GLN A 305 14.11 -11.09 -28.72
C GLN A 305 13.89 -10.51 -27.33
N ILE A 306 13.56 -11.41 -26.40
CA ILE A 306 13.53 -11.13 -24.97
C ILE A 306 14.97 -11.05 -24.48
N VAL A 307 15.38 -9.89 -24.00
CA VAL A 307 16.68 -9.66 -23.37
C VAL A 307 16.66 -10.16 -21.93
N LYS A 308 15.55 -9.93 -21.22
CA LYS A 308 15.40 -10.28 -19.82
C LYS A 308 13.93 -10.48 -19.45
N HIS A 309 13.62 -11.54 -18.72
CA HIS A 309 12.28 -11.78 -18.16
C HIS A 309 12.40 -12.17 -16.70
N GLU A 310 11.99 -11.29 -15.80
CA GLU A 310 11.90 -11.57 -14.37
C GLU A 310 10.43 -11.63 -13.97
N ARG A 311 9.93 -12.83 -13.68
CA ARG A 311 8.59 -12.99 -13.11
C ARG A 311 8.64 -12.88 -11.59
N TYR A 312 7.53 -12.46 -11.00
CA TYR A 312 7.36 -12.40 -9.56
C TYR A 312 7.33 -13.80 -8.95
N GLU A 313 6.66 -14.75 -9.61
CA GLU A 313 6.47 -16.11 -9.10
C GLU A 313 7.75 -16.95 -9.11
N ASP A 314 8.66 -16.70 -10.06
CA ASP A 314 9.94 -17.39 -10.17
C ASP A 314 10.93 -17.00 -9.06
N LYS A 315 10.62 -15.95 -8.30
CA LYS A 315 11.49 -15.44 -7.24
C LYS A 315 11.35 -16.27 -5.97
N PRO A 316 12.43 -16.42 -5.19
CA PRO A 316 12.34 -17.11 -3.92
C PRO A 316 11.42 -16.37 -2.95
N LEU A 317 10.80 -17.11 -2.02
CA LEU A 317 9.75 -16.60 -1.12
C LEU A 317 10.19 -15.36 -0.31
N ASN A 318 11.46 -15.31 0.10
CA ASN A 318 12.04 -14.16 0.79
C ASN A 318 12.02 -12.88 -0.06
N GLU A 319 12.38 -12.96 -1.35
CA GLU A 319 12.33 -11.82 -2.27
C GLU A 319 10.88 -11.42 -2.55
N GLN A 320 9.98 -12.40 -2.74
CA GLN A 320 8.55 -12.15 -2.88
C GLN A 320 8.00 -11.37 -1.68
N LEU A 321 8.23 -11.84 -0.45
CA LEU A 321 7.78 -11.16 0.77
C LEU A 321 8.35 -9.76 0.91
N MET A 322 9.64 -9.55 0.59
CA MET A 322 10.28 -8.23 0.64
C MET A 322 9.68 -7.25 -0.38
N LYS A 323 9.29 -7.72 -1.57
CA LYS A 323 8.56 -6.93 -2.57
C LYS A 323 7.11 -6.64 -2.15
N SER A 324 6.56 -7.50 -1.31
CA SER A 324 5.15 -7.51 -0.92
C SER A 324 4.88 -6.90 0.45
N ILE A 325 5.84 -6.18 1.04
CA ILE A 325 5.68 -5.53 2.35
C ILE A 325 4.47 -4.58 2.40
N LEU A 326 4.18 -3.83 1.33
CA LEU A 326 2.96 -2.99 1.34
C LEU A 326 1.67 -3.81 1.20
N PRO A 327 1.53 -4.76 0.24
CA PRO A 327 0.40 -5.68 0.23
C PRO A 327 0.19 -6.42 1.56
N LEU A 328 1.28 -6.79 2.26
CA LEU A 328 1.21 -7.40 3.60
C LEU A 328 0.69 -6.40 4.63
N HIS A 329 1.15 -5.14 4.58
CA HIS A 329 0.71 -4.07 5.46
C HIS A 329 -0.75 -3.64 5.22
N THR A 330 -1.23 -3.66 3.97
CA THR A 330 -2.62 -3.31 3.63
C THR A 330 -3.56 -4.52 3.74
N GLY A 331 -3.02 -5.73 3.85
CA GLY A 331 -3.78 -6.98 3.88
C GLY A 331 -4.13 -7.53 2.50
N GLU A 332 -3.89 -6.76 1.42
CA GLU A 332 -4.15 -7.16 0.03
C GLU A 332 -3.37 -8.41 -0.39
N TYR A 333 -2.27 -8.74 0.29
CA TYR A 333 -1.53 -9.98 0.05
C TYR A 333 -2.40 -11.24 0.23
N PHE A 334 -3.39 -11.19 1.13
CA PHE A 334 -4.34 -12.29 1.36
C PHE A 334 -5.70 -12.03 0.69
N GLY A 335 -5.70 -11.22 -0.36
CA GLY A 335 -6.90 -10.78 -1.08
C GLY A 335 -7.87 -9.99 -0.20
N ILE A 336 -9.15 -10.03 -0.57
CA ILE A 336 -10.20 -9.24 0.07
C ILE A 336 -10.40 -9.60 1.55
N ILE A 337 -10.18 -10.86 1.94
CA ILE A 337 -10.31 -11.30 3.33
C ILE A 337 -9.23 -10.64 4.19
N GLY A 338 -7.98 -10.62 3.73
CA GLY A 338 -6.89 -9.96 4.43
C GLY A 338 -7.08 -8.44 4.53
N GLN A 339 -7.53 -7.81 3.44
CA GLN A 339 -7.82 -6.39 3.38
C GLN A 339 -8.94 -5.99 4.35
N ILE A 340 -10.05 -6.75 4.39
CA ILE A 340 -11.13 -6.57 5.38
C ILE A 340 -10.60 -6.78 6.81
N GLY A 341 -9.75 -7.79 7.02
CA GLY A 341 -9.10 -8.04 8.30
C GLY A 341 -8.26 -6.85 8.78
N MET A 342 -7.43 -6.29 7.90
CA MET A 342 -6.62 -5.10 8.20
C MET A 342 -7.47 -3.85 8.41
N PHE A 343 -8.53 -3.67 7.63
CA PHE A 343 -9.51 -2.60 7.83
C PHE A 343 -10.14 -2.68 9.23
N LEU A 344 -10.68 -3.86 9.60
CA LEU A 344 -11.31 -4.07 10.90
C LEU A 344 -10.33 -3.91 12.05
N ALA A 345 -9.11 -4.44 11.92
CA ALA A 345 -8.06 -4.24 12.92
C ALA A 345 -7.76 -2.74 13.09
N SER A 346 -7.54 -2.02 11.98
CA SER A 346 -7.27 -0.58 12.00
C SER A 346 -8.43 0.21 12.62
N PHE A 347 -9.67 -0.14 12.29
CA PHE A 347 -10.87 0.48 12.88
C PHE A 347 -10.99 0.20 14.38
N PHE A 348 -10.68 -1.02 14.84
CA PHE A 348 -10.75 -1.38 16.25
C PHE A 348 -9.73 -0.64 17.12
N MET A 349 -8.73 0.04 16.58
CA MET A 349 -7.90 0.98 17.35
C MET A 349 -8.74 2.03 18.11
N LEU A 350 -9.86 2.47 17.53
CA LEU A 350 -10.83 3.32 18.22
C LEU A 350 -11.38 2.64 19.47
N LEU A 351 -11.81 1.38 19.33
CA LEU A 351 -12.33 0.57 20.43
C LEU A 351 -11.27 0.41 21.53
N PHE A 352 -10.02 0.08 21.20
CA PHE A 352 -8.97 -0.11 22.20
C PHE A 352 -8.63 1.17 22.96
N THR A 353 -8.58 2.30 22.25
CA THR A 353 -8.32 3.61 22.86
C THR A 353 -9.43 3.98 23.84
N VAL A 354 -10.69 3.89 23.41
CA VAL A 354 -11.86 4.22 24.26
C VAL A 354 -11.94 3.27 25.45
N THR A 355 -11.88 1.96 25.22
CA THR A 355 -12.01 0.96 26.28
C THR A 355 -10.82 1.00 27.25
N GLY A 356 -9.61 1.29 26.78
CA GLY A 356 -8.43 1.50 27.60
C GLY A 356 -8.61 2.65 28.59
N VAL A 357 -9.06 3.81 28.11
CA VAL A 357 -9.39 4.98 28.95
C VAL A 357 -10.51 4.65 29.95
N MET A 358 -11.59 4.01 29.50
CA MET A 358 -12.70 3.62 30.39
C MET A 358 -12.25 2.65 31.50
N LEU A 359 -11.37 1.68 31.18
CA LEU A 359 -10.82 0.74 32.16
C LEU A 359 -9.92 1.45 33.18
N TYR A 360 -9.10 2.41 32.73
CA TYR A 360 -8.28 3.26 33.59
C TYR A 360 -9.15 4.06 34.58
N LEU A 361 -10.15 4.79 34.08
CA LEU A 361 -11.05 5.61 34.91
C LEU A 361 -11.83 4.76 35.92
N LYS A 362 -12.35 3.59 35.51
CA LYS A 362 -13.04 2.66 36.41
C LYS A 362 -12.12 2.09 37.50
N ARG A 363 -10.84 1.86 37.19
CA ARG A 363 -9.84 1.43 38.19
C ARG A 363 -9.57 2.55 39.20
N HIS A 364 -9.39 3.78 38.73
CA HIS A 364 -9.12 4.94 39.57
C HIS A 364 -10.29 5.24 40.52
N LYS A 365 -11.53 5.26 40.02
CA LYS A 365 -12.73 5.44 40.85
C LYS A 365 -12.85 4.38 41.94
N LYS A 366 -12.51 3.11 41.66
CA LYS A 366 -12.53 2.04 42.67
C LYS A 366 -11.45 2.23 43.74
N ARG A 367 -10.26 2.75 43.38
CA ARG A 367 -9.19 3.03 44.32
C ARG A 367 -9.58 4.16 45.27
N LYS A 368 -10.06 5.28 44.72
CA LYS A 368 -10.56 6.43 45.50
C LYS A 368 -11.71 6.06 46.44
N LYS A 369 -12.64 5.20 46.02
CA LYS A 369 -13.71 4.69 46.90
C LYS A 369 -13.23 3.80 48.04
N ARG A 370 -12.05 3.18 47.92
CA ARG A 370 -11.44 2.40 49.02
C ARG A 370 -10.71 3.33 49.98
N GLU A 371 -9.93 4.27 49.44
CA GLU A 371 -9.23 5.31 50.20
C GLU A 371 -10.16 6.25 50.98
N ILE A 372 -11.44 6.39 50.60
CA ILE A 372 -12.45 7.16 51.36
C ILE A 372 -13.15 6.31 52.44
N LYS A 373 -13.08 4.98 52.34
CA LYS A 373 -13.72 4.05 53.28
C LYS A 373 -12.77 3.54 54.37
N GLU A 374 -11.47 3.63 54.11
CA GLU A 374 -10.38 3.51 55.09
C GLU A 374 -10.15 4.89 55.73
#